data_AF-A0A7Y6UD02-F1
#
_entry.id   AF-A0A7Y6UD02-F1
#
_cell.length_a   1.000
_cell.length_b   1.000
_cell.length_c   1.000
_cell.angle_alpha   90.00
_cell.angle_beta   90.00
_cell.angle_gamma   90.00
#
_symmetry.space_group_name_H-M   'P 1'
#
loop_
_entity.id
_entity.type
_entity.pdbx_description
1 polymer ?
#
loop_
_entity_poly.entity_id
_entity_poly.type
_entity_poly.pdbx_seq_one_letter_code
_entity_poly.pdbx_strand_id
1 'polypeptide(L)'
;MASIENRDPRQALAEILAERPDLAAAAAAIFDYTQYLLDDDERLTKSGALDGEGRDLLRQRALETLGGPPPADDEDVDVEDEE
;
A
#
# COMPACT_ATOMS: atom_id res chain seq x y z
N MET A 1 -27.81 13.18 14.18
CA MET A 1 -26.80 12.74 13.22
C MET A 1 -25.67 13.76 13.27
N ALA A 2 -24.55 13.42 13.90
CA ALA A 2 -23.42 14.33 14.01
C ALA A 2 -22.69 14.43 12.66
N SER A 3 -22.50 15.66 12.16
CA SER A 3 -21.75 15.93 10.93
C SER A 3 -20.31 15.43 11.07
N ILE A 4 -19.87 14.60 10.13
CA ILE A 4 -18.50 14.04 10.05
C ILE A 4 -17.48 15.13 9.62
N GLU A 5 -17.98 16.29 9.20
CA GLU A 5 -17.22 17.37 8.54
C GLU A 5 -16.15 18.09 9.39
N ASN A 6 -16.00 17.76 10.69
CA ASN A 6 -15.02 18.44 11.56
C ASN A 6 -14.19 17.50 12.44
N ARG A 7 -14.08 16.22 12.07
CA ARG A 7 -13.24 15.25 12.79
C ARG A 7 -11.79 15.30 12.28
N ASP A 8 -10.84 15.35 13.21
CA ASP A 8 -9.42 15.14 12.88
C ASP A 8 -9.27 13.79 12.15
N PRO A 9 -8.78 13.75 10.91
CA PRO A 9 -8.59 12.52 10.14
C PRO A 9 -7.78 11.46 10.89
N ARG A 10 -6.80 11.88 11.71
CA ARG A 10 -5.99 10.97 12.51
C ARG A 10 -6.81 10.32 13.61
N GLN A 11 -7.71 11.07 14.23
CA GLN A 11 -8.60 10.55 15.26
C GLN A 11 -9.64 9.59 14.66
N ALA A 12 -10.21 9.93 13.49
CA ALA A 12 -11.13 9.04 12.79
C ALA A 12 -10.46 7.72 12.37
N LEU A 13 -9.22 7.78 11.87
CA LEU A 13 -8.44 6.59 11.54
C LEU A 13 -8.14 5.75 12.78
N ALA A 14 -7.73 6.38 13.90
CA ALA A 14 -7.44 5.66 15.13
C ALA A 14 -8.65 4.90 15.69
N GLU A 15 -9.85 5.49 15.61
CA GLU A 15 -11.09 4.82 16.01
C GLU A 15 -11.40 3.61 15.11
N ILE A 16 -11.29 3.77 13.79
CA ILE A 16 -11.50 2.68 12.82
C ILE A 16 -10.52 1.52 13.08
N LEU A 17 -9.25 1.84 13.32
CA LEU A 17 -8.21 0.84 13.57
C LEU A 17 -8.36 0.16 14.94
N ALA A 18 -8.88 0.86 15.94
CA ALA A 18 -9.19 0.27 17.25
C ALA A 18 -10.28 -0.81 17.16
N GLU A 19 -11.26 -0.64 16.26
CA GLU A 19 -12.31 -1.62 16.00
C GLU A 19 -11.85 -2.76 15.07
N ARG A 20 -10.72 -2.58 14.37
CA ARG A 20 -10.19 -3.50 13.34
C ARG A 20 -8.69 -3.75 13.54
N PRO A 21 -8.29 -4.44 14.62
CA PRO A 21 -6.88 -4.71 14.90
C PRO A 21 -6.21 -5.58 13.82
N ASP A 22 -6.99 -6.38 13.09
CA ASP A 22 -6.58 -7.13 11.91
C ASP A 22 -6.07 -6.21 10.80
N LEU A 23 -6.83 -5.15 10.48
CA LEU A 23 -6.47 -4.19 9.45
C LEU A 23 -5.29 -3.32 9.88
N ALA A 24 -5.20 -2.97 11.16
CA ALA A 24 -4.06 -2.25 11.71
C ALA A 24 -2.76 -3.06 11.58
N ALA A 25 -2.80 -4.36 11.92
CA ALA A 25 -1.66 -5.26 11.76
C ALA A 25 -1.28 -5.46 10.28
N ALA A 26 -2.28 -5.61 9.41
CA ALA A 26 -2.05 -5.72 7.97
C ALA A 26 -1.39 -4.46 7.38
N ALA A 27 -1.88 -3.28 7.75
CA ALA A 27 -1.30 -2.00 7.31
C ALA A 27 0.15 -1.84 7.77
N ALA A 28 0.46 -2.21 9.01
CA ALA A 28 1.83 -2.20 9.53
C ALA A 28 2.74 -3.14 8.73
N ALA A 29 2.30 -4.38 8.48
CA ALA A 29 3.07 -5.34 7.71
C ALA A 29 3.32 -4.92 6.26
N ILE A 30 2.33 -4.28 5.61
CA ILE A 30 2.47 -3.74 4.25
C ILE A 30 3.46 -2.57 4.24
N PHE A 31 3.38 -1.70 5.24
CA PHE A 31 4.31 -0.57 5.37
C PHE A 31 5.75 -1.03 5.56
N ASP A 32 6.00 -1.97 6.49
CA ASP A 32 7.33 -2.53 6.72
C ASP A 32 7.91 -3.17 5.45
N TYR A 33 7.08 -3.89 4.69
CA TYR A 33 7.52 -4.49 3.43
C TYR A 33 7.81 -3.45 2.35
N THR A 34 7.06 -2.35 2.33
CA THR A 34 7.31 -1.24 1.41
C THR A 34 8.66 -0.60 1.72
N GLN A 35 9.00 -0.43 3.01
CA GLN A 35 10.32 0.08 3.42
C GLN A 35 11.44 -0.85 2.97
N TYR A 36 11.28 -2.16 3.17
CA TYR A 36 12.23 -3.16 2.68
C TYR A 36 12.49 -3.04 1.17
N LEU A 37 11.44 -2.86 0.37
CA LEU A 37 11.59 -2.69 -1.09
C LEU A 37 12.22 -1.34 -1.46
N LEU A 38 11.95 -0.29 -0.69
CA LEU A 38 12.55 1.04 -0.91
C LEU A 38 14.02 1.12 -0.49
N ASP A 39 14.48 0.22 0.38
CA ASP A 39 15.89 0.09 0.75
C ASP A 39 16.68 -0.79 -0.25
N ASP A 40 16.00 -1.46 -1.18
CA ASP A 40 16.60 -2.29 -2.22
C ASP A 40 16.81 -1.48 -3.51
N ASP A 41 18.05 -1.03 -3.74
CA ASP A 41 18.42 -0.26 -4.94
C ASP A 41 18.08 -0.99 -6.26
N GLU A 42 18.03 -2.33 -6.27
CA GLU A 42 17.64 -3.11 -7.45
C GLU A 42 16.15 -2.99 -7.78
N ARG A 43 15.34 -2.53 -6.82
CA ARG A 43 13.88 -2.33 -6.94
C ARG A 43 13.48 -0.89 -7.16
N LEU A 44 14.46 0.00 -7.31
CA LEU A 44 14.23 1.42 -7.51
C LEU A 44 14.49 1.84 -8.95
N THR A 45 13.59 2.66 -9.48
CA THR A 45 13.84 3.45 -10.67
C THR A 45 14.87 4.55 -10.37
N LYS A 46 15.38 5.20 -11.42
CA LYS A 46 16.31 6.34 -11.26
C LYS A 46 15.74 7.52 -10.46
N SER A 47 14.42 7.61 -10.33
CA SER A 47 13.74 8.64 -9.52
C SER A 47 13.50 8.21 -8.07
N GLY A 48 13.88 6.98 -7.69
CA GLY A 48 13.69 6.44 -6.35
C GLY A 48 12.28 5.91 -6.06
N ALA A 49 11.48 5.69 -7.10
CA ALA A 49 10.20 4.98 -7.00
C ALA A 49 10.40 3.48 -7.18
N LEU A 50 9.47 2.65 -6.70
CA LEU A 50 9.48 1.21 -6.99
C LEU A 50 9.36 0.98 -8.51
N ASP A 51 10.18 0.07 -9.03
CA ASP A 51 10.09 -0.42 -10.39
C ASP A 51 8.88 -1.36 -10.59
N GLY A 52 8.70 -1.89 -11.81
CA GLY A 52 7.58 -2.78 -12.12
C GLY A 52 7.51 -3.99 -11.18
N GLU A 53 8.63 -4.71 -11.03
CA GLU A 53 8.70 -5.90 -10.21
C GLU A 53 8.50 -5.58 -8.72
N GLY A 54 9.09 -4.49 -8.20
CA GLY A 54 8.89 -4.02 -6.84
C GLY A 54 7.43 -3.67 -6.54
N ARG A 55 6.72 -3.03 -7.48
CA ARG A 55 5.28 -2.77 -7.35
C ARG A 55 4.46 -4.05 -7.31
N ASP A 56 4.79 -5.03 -8.17
CA ASP A 56 4.07 -6.29 -8.22
C ASP A 56 4.29 -7.13 -6.96
N LEU A 57 5.53 -7.17 -6.46
CA LEU A 57 5.86 -7.80 -5.17
C LEU A 57 5.10 -7.16 -4.02
N LEU A 58 5.03 -5.82 -3.97
CA LEU A 58 4.25 -5.10 -2.97
C LEU A 58 2.75 -5.43 -3.07
N ARG A 59 2.20 -5.45 -4.29
CA ARG A 59 0.79 -5.78 -4.55
C ARG A 59 0.48 -7.21 -4.09
N GLN A 60 1.31 -8.18 -4.48
CA GLN A 60 1.15 -9.57 -4.05
C GLN A 60 1.19 -9.68 -2.53
N ARG A 61 2.17 -9.06 -1.88
CA ARG A 61 2.31 -9.10 -0.42
C ARG A 61 1.11 -8.48 0.29
N ALA A 62 0.57 -7.39 -0.24
CA ALA A 62 -0.62 -6.75 0.31
C ALA A 62 -1.85 -7.66 0.21
N LEU A 63 -2.03 -8.35 -0.92
CA LEU A 63 -3.14 -9.29 -1.12
C LEU A 63 -3.02 -10.50 -0.19
N GLU A 64 -1.82 -11.09 -0.05
CA GLU A 64 -1.55 -12.16 0.91
C GLU A 64 -1.88 -11.74 2.35
N THR A 65 -1.46 -10.52 2.73
CA THR A 65 -1.64 -9.98 4.08
C THR A 65 -3.12 -9.69 4.38
N LEU A 66 -3.87 -9.21 3.39
CA LEU A 66 -5.30 -8.94 3.50
C LEU A 66 -6.19 -10.17 3.31
N GLY A 67 -5.61 -11.32 2.94
CA GLY A 67 -6.34 -12.55 2.61
C GLY A 67 -7.17 -12.43 1.33
N GLY A 68 -6.78 -11.53 0.41
CA GLY A 68 -7.43 -11.33 -0.87
C GLY A 68 -7.11 -12.44 -1.88
N PRO A 69 -7.92 -12.59 -2.94
CA PRO A 69 -7.56 -13.43 -4.08
C PRO A 69 -6.25 -12.91 -4.72
N PRO A 70 -5.45 -13.79 -5.37
CA PRO A 70 -4.25 -13.36 -6.08
C PRO A 70 -4.61 -12.31 -7.14
N PRO A 71 -3.68 -11.40 -7.48
CA PRO A 71 -3.97 -10.37 -8.48
C PRO A 71 -4.34 -11.06 -9.79
N ALA A 72 -5.39 -10.56 -10.45
CA ALA A 72 -5.55 -10.83 -11.87
C ALA A 72 -4.36 -10.19 -12.58
N ASP A 73 -3.83 -10.83 -13.63
CA ASP A 73 -2.78 -10.25 -14.48
C ASP A 73 -3.28 -8.93 -15.08
N ASP A 74 -3.13 -7.83 -14.35
CA ASP A 74 -3.42 -6.49 -14.82
C ASP A 74 -2.24 -6.06 -15.69
N GLU A 75 -2.51 -6.03 -17.00
CA GLU A 75 -1.61 -5.50 -18.02
C GLU A 75 -1.03 -4.15 -17.56
N ASP A 76 0.30 -4.05 -17.56
CA ASP A 76 1.06 -2.86 -17.21
C ASP A 76 0.42 -1.61 -17.82
N VAL A 77 -0.11 -0.72 -16.96
CA VAL A 77 -0.47 0.63 -17.40
C VAL A 77 0.85 1.36 -17.60
N ASP A 78 1.33 1.34 -18.83
CA ASP A 78 2.48 2.09 -19.29
C ASP A 78 2.18 3.57 -19.01
N VAL A 79 2.84 4.12 -17.99
CA VAL A 79 2.80 5.56 -17.75
C VAL A 79 3.79 6.13 -18.75
N GLU A 80 3.31 6.37 -19.97
CA GLU A 80 4.03 7.15 -20.96
C GLU A 80 4.35 8.51 -20.31
N ASP A 81 5.62 8.73 -19.93
CA ASP A 81 6.16 10.03 -19.58
C ASP A 81 5.95 10.94 -20.80
N GLU A 82 4.97 11.85 -20.74
CA GLU A 82 4.79 12.89 -21.74
C GLU A 82 6.03 13.81 -21.73
N GLU A 83 6.74 13.87 -22.87
CA GLU A 83 7.92 14.72 -23.13
C GLU A 83 7.66 16.23 -22.95
#